data_AF-A0A846UE71-F1
#
_entry.id   AF-A0A846UE71-F1
#
_cell.length_a   1.000
_cell.length_b   1.000
_cell.length_c   1.000
_cell.angle_alpha   90.00
_cell.angle_beta   90.00
_cell.angle_gamma   90.00
#
_symmetry.space_group_name_H-M   'P 1'
#
loop_
_entity.id
_entity.type
_entity.pdbx_description
1 polymer ?
#
loop_
_entity_poly.entity_id
_entity_poly.type
_entity_poly.pdbx_seq_one_letter_code
_entity_poly.pdbx_strand_id
1 'polypeptide(L)'
;MSKWKDKWFYYKVGSAFLILGGLFALYLYHMIAQTWVRELGYPFSYWMFQGQFFSFFTFQSNFIVGVWFLVAAIYHKQKNHLLDNQKLTLAVTSYISVTCFVYVVILFPGFFISHQTLTTEEWITGPYFHLLNPALMIAYSLTHVQAIKLSAKSYYSKYFFFYLIYPLLYILYLIFRIVLYRNVAILKDVPFYIVYPYFVVLNPDQDIAKVTVPETNDLIFIGVFLLVALILFAGFNLIYFFSFKKMTQRK
;
A
#
# COMPACT_ATOMS: atom_id res chain seq x y z
N MET A 1 -21.34 7.43 -27.79
CA MET A 1 -19.95 7.33 -28.29
C MET A 1 -19.32 6.05 -27.75
N SER A 2 -18.84 5.15 -28.61
CA SER A 2 -18.27 3.84 -28.21
C SER A 2 -17.13 4.01 -27.19
N LYS A 3 -17.07 3.16 -26.15
CA LYS A 3 -15.98 3.17 -25.15
C LYS A 3 -14.61 2.87 -25.77
N TRP A 4 -14.59 2.11 -26.86
CA TRP A 4 -13.40 1.72 -27.61
C TRP A 4 -12.72 2.88 -28.37
N LYS A 5 -13.33 4.06 -28.41
CA LYS A 5 -12.70 5.27 -28.99
C LYS A 5 -12.15 6.21 -27.92
N ASP A 6 -12.27 5.86 -26.65
CA ASP A 6 -11.90 6.72 -25.53
C ASP A 6 -10.51 6.35 -24.99
N LYS A 7 -9.54 7.26 -25.11
CA LYS A 7 -8.18 7.03 -24.60
C LYS A 7 -8.14 6.71 -23.10
N TRP A 8 -9.12 7.21 -22.34
CA TRP A 8 -9.20 6.97 -20.90
C TRP A 8 -9.76 5.60 -20.56
N PHE A 9 -10.49 4.95 -21.46
CA PHE A 9 -10.80 3.53 -21.31
C PHE A 9 -9.50 2.71 -21.35
N TYR A 10 -8.65 2.94 -22.35
CA TYR A 10 -7.37 2.26 -22.49
C TYR A 10 -6.41 2.56 -21.35
N TYR A 11 -6.38 3.80 -20.85
CA TYR A 11 -5.61 4.14 -19.67
C TYR A 11 -5.99 3.28 -18.46
N LYS A 12 -7.30 3.14 -18.19
CA LYS A 12 -7.78 2.34 -17.05
C LYS A 12 -7.46 0.85 -17.23
N VAL A 13 -7.70 0.29 -18.42
CA VAL A 13 -7.37 -1.12 -18.73
C VAL A 13 -5.87 -1.37 -18.62
N GLY A 14 -5.06 -0.50 -19.22
CA GLY A 14 -3.60 -0.60 -19.19
C GLY A 14 -3.05 -0.50 -17.77
N SER A 15 -3.47 0.49 -16.99
CA SER A 15 -3.07 0.63 -15.59
C SER A 15 -3.51 -0.57 -14.74
N ALA A 16 -4.74 -1.06 -14.92
CA ALA A 16 -5.20 -2.27 -14.22
C ALA A 16 -4.33 -3.48 -14.55
N PHE A 17 -4.04 -3.71 -15.83
CA PHE A 17 -3.23 -4.84 -16.28
C PHE A 17 -1.79 -4.74 -15.79
N LEU A 18 -1.17 -3.56 -15.87
CA LEU A 18 0.18 -3.33 -15.35
C LEU A 18 0.25 -3.60 -13.85
N ILE A 19 -0.66 -3.02 -13.08
CA ILE A 19 -0.64 -3.14 -11.62
C ILE A 19 -0.93 -4.58 -11.20
N LEU A 20 -2.05 -5.16 -11.64
CA LEU A 20 -2.46 -6.50 -11.24
C LEU A 20 -1.54 -7.59 -11.81
N GLY A 21 -1.11 -7.44 -13.07
CA GLY A 21 -0.15 -8.33 -13.70
C GLY A 21 1.22 -8.26 -13.02
N GLY A 22 1.67 -7.06 -12.64
CA GLY A 22 2.89 -6.88 -11.87
C GLY A 22 2.80 -7.55 -10.50
N LEU A 23 1.72 -7.35 -9.75
CA LEU A 23 1.50 -8.00 -8.45
C LEU A 23 1.48 -9.53 -8.58
N PHE A 24 0.83 -10.05 -9.61
CA PHE A 24 0.79 -11.48 -9.89
C PHE A 24 2.18 -12.03 -10.29
N ALA A 25 2.92 -11.31 -11.13
CA ALA A 25 4.28 -11.68 -11.51
C ALA A 25 5.23 -11.68 -10.30
N LEU A 26 5.15 -10.66 -9.43
CA LEU A 26 5.91 -10.60 -8.20
C LEU A 26 5.58 -11.79 -7.28
N TYR A 27 4.29 -12.09 -7.11
CA TYR A 27 3.85 -13.26 -6.34
C TYR A 27 4.44 -14.57 -6.90
N LEU A 28 4.32 -14.79 -8.22
CA LEU A 28 4.88 -15.97 -8.87
C LEU A 28 6.40 -16.06 -8.72
N TYR A 29 7.09 -14.93 -8.86
CA TYR A 29 8.54 -14.86 -8.69
C TYR A 29 8.94 -15.32 -7.30
N HIS A 30 8.35 -14.78 -6.23
CA HIS A 30 8.69 -15.20 -4.86
C HIS A 30 8.30 -16.66 -4.58
N MET A 31 7.19 -17.14 -5.15
CA MET A 31 6.79 -18.55 -5.04
C MET A 31 7.79 -19.49 -5.70
N ILE A 32 8.27 -19.16 -6.90
CA ILE A 32 9.21 -19.98 -7.69
C ILE A 32 10.62 -19.91 -7.10
N ALA A 33 11.08 -18.69 -6.81
CA ALA A 33 12.41 -18.45 -6.25
C ALA A 33 12.51 -18.94 -4.80
N GLN A 34 11.38 -19.15 -4.12
CA GLN A 34 11.29 -19.59 -2.72
C GLN A 34 12.13 -18.70 -1.80
N THR A 35 12.29 -17.42 -2.12
CA THR A 35 13.18 -16.49 -1.43
C THR A 35 12.85 -16.32 0.07
N TRP A 36 11.66 -16.75 0.49
CA TRP A 36 11.16 -16.67 1.87
C TRP A 36 10.98 -18.05 2.52
N VAL A 37 11.17 -19.13 1.75
CA VAL A 37 10.96 -20.52 2.18
C VAL A 37 12.29 -21.25 2.37
N ARG A 38 13.38 -20.77 1.75
CA ARG A 38 14.68 -21.46 1.72
C ARG A 38 15.55 -21.28 2.96
N GLU A 39 15.29 -20.29 3.81
CA GLU A 39 16.20 -19.93 4.91
C GLU A 39 15.77 -20.39 6.30
N LEU A 40 14.70 -21.20 6.42
CA LEU A 40 14.20 -21.61 7.72
C LEU A 40 14.24 -23.12 7.89
N GLY A 41 14.84 -23.59 9.00
CA GLY A 41 14.72 -24.96 9.52
C GLY A 41 13.29 -25.32 9.97
N TYR A 42 12.32 -24.61 9.43
CA TYR A 42 10.91 -24.66 9.73
C TYR A 42 10.18 -25.03 8.44
N PRO A 43 9.23 -25.97 8.44
CA PRO A 43 8.40 -26.22 7.27
C PRO A 43 7.48 -25.01 7.09
N PHE A 44 7.97 -23.97 6.43
CA PHE A 44 7.17 -22.85 5.98
C PHE A 44 6.11 -23.44 5.04
N SER A 45 4.90 -23.63 5.57
CA SER A 45 3.79 -24.07 4.75
C SER A 45 3.51 -22.98 3.72
N TYR A 46 3.21 -23.38 2.47
CA TYR A 46 2.83 -22.44 1.40
C TYR A 46 1.73 -21.46 1.84
N TRP A 47 0.85 -21.89 2.76
CA TRP A 47 -0.21 -21.08 3.36
C TRP A 47 0.31 -19.91 4.21
N MET A 48 1.37 -20.12 5.00
CA MET A 48 1.97 -19.04 5.80
C MET A 48 2.69 -18.02 4.92
N PHE A 49 3.40 -18.49 3.88
CA PHE A 49 4.02 -17.59 2.90
C PHE A 49 2.98 -16.72 2.19
N GLN A 50 1.89 -17.33 1.69
CA GLN A 50 0.78 -16.60 1.07
C GLN A 50 0.18 -15.56 2.02
N GLY A 51 -0.12 -15.97 3.25
CA GLY A 51 -0.64 -15.07 4.27
C GLY A 51 0.26 -13.86 4.53
N GLN A 52 1.59 -14.04 4.52
CA GLN A 52 2.54 -12.95 4.70
C GLN A 52 2.65 -12.06 3.46
N PHE A 53 2.75 -12.64 2.28
CA PHE A 53 2.88 -11.88 1.04
C PHE A 53 1.67 -10.97 0.79
N PHE A 54 0.46 -11.50 0.96
CA PHE A 54 -0.78 -10.72 0.85
C PHE A 54 -0.98 -9.74 2.01
N SER A 55 -0.19 -9.85 3.08
CA SER A 55 -0.27 -8.94 4.22
C SER A 55 0.57 -7.68 4.05
N PHE A 56 1.35 -7.51 2.98
CA PHE A 56 2.08 -6.26 2.81
C PHE A 56 1.14 -5.12 2.47
N PHE A 57 1.20 -4.03 3.24
CA PHE A 57 0.42 -2.83 2.96
C PHE A 57 0.63 -2.34 1.53
N THR A 58 1.87 -2.35 1.02
CA THR A 58 2.18 -2.01 -0.38
C THR A 58 1.46 -2.93 -1.36
N PHE A 59 1.43 -4.24 -1.10
CA PHE A 59 0.72 -5.19 -1.96
C PHE A 59 -0.77 -4.87 -1.97
N GLN A 60 -1.37 -4.71 -0.79
CA GLN A 60 -2.79 -4.45 -0.63
C GLN A 60 -3.21 -3.10 -1.23
N SER A 61 -2.41 -2.03 -1.02
CA SER A 61 -2.69 -0.70 -1.57
C SER A 61 -2.59 -0.68 -3.09
N ASN A 62 -1.58 -1.33 -3.68
CA ASN A 62 -1.48 -1.50 -5.13
C ASN A 62 -2.64 -2.37 -5.66
N PHE A 63 -3.01 -3.43 -4.96
CA PHE A 63 -4.13 -4.29 -5.36
C PHE A 63 -5.45 -3.50 -5.39
N ILE A 64 -5.72 -2.68 -4.37
CA ILE A 64 -6.88 -1.78 -4.33
C ILE A 64 -6.89 -0.85 -5.54
N VAL A 65 -5.74 -0.24 -5.90
CA VAL A 65 -5.63 0.62 -7.09
C VAL A 65 -5.87 -0.16 -8.39
N GLY A 66 -5.29 -1.35 -8.53
CA GLY A 66 -5.47 -2.21 -9.70
C GLY A 66 -6.93 -2.62 -9.90
N VAL A 67 -7.60 -3.06 -8.83
CA VAL A 67 -9.04 -3.36 -8.81
C VAL A 67 -9.85 -2.10 -9.11
N TRP A 68 -9.49 -0.95 -8.54
CA TRP A 68 -10.17 0.31 -8.81
C TRP A 68 -10.14 0.64 -10.31
N PHE A 69 -8.97 0.56 -10.95
CA PHE A 69 -8.83 0.79 -12.40
C PHE A 69 -9.60 -0.23 -13.24
N LEU A 70 -9.54 -1.52 -12.88
CA LEU A 70 -10.24 -2.58 -13.59
C LEU A 70 -11.75 -2.34 -13.57
N VAL A 71 -12.31 -2.10 -12.39
CA VAL A 71 -13.75 -1.91 -12.24
C VAL A 71 -14.15 -0.56 -12.89
N ALA A 72 -13.31 0.48 -12.83
CA ALA A 72 -13.54 1.75 -13.53
C ALA A 72 -13.49 1.63 -15.07
N ALA A 73 -12.79 0.62 -15.61
CA ALA A 73 -12.80 0.26 -17.02
C ALA A 73 -14.06 -0.52 -17.41
N ILE A 74 -14.49 -1.50 -16.59
CA ILE A 74 -15.71 -2.29 -16.81
C ILE A 74 -16.94 -1.37 -16.91
N TYR A 75 -17.07 -0.45 -15.96
CA TYR A 75 -18.19 0.49 -15.86
C TYR A 75 -17.95 1.82 -16.60
N HIS A 76 -17.01 1.85 -17.54
CA HIS A 76 -16.70 3.06 -18.30
C HIS A 76 -17.93 3.65 -18.99
N LYS A 77 -18.21 4.94 -18.77
CA LYS A 77 -19.37 5.71 -19.26
C LYS A 77 -20.74 5.33 -18.66
N GLN A 78 -20.80 4.44 -17.69
CA GLN A 78 -22.04 4.18 -16.95
C GLN A 78 -22.24 5.26 -15.88
N LYS A 79 -23.24 6.12 -16.06
CA LYS A 79 -23.63 7.12 -15.06
C LYS A 79 -24.14 6.40 -13.80
N ASN A 80 -23.82 6.94 -12.62
CA ASN A 80 -24.28 6.48 -11.30
C ASN A 80 -23.64 5.19 -10.75
N HIS A 81 -22.45 4.79 -11.23
CA HIS A 81 -21.76 3.66 -10.62
C HIS A 81 -20.97 4.07 -9.36
N LEU A 82 -20.76 3.11 -8.45
CA LEU A 82 -19.95 3.24 -7.22
C LEU A 82 -18.56 3.86 -7.46
N LEU A 83 -18.04 3.82 -8.68
CA LEU A 83 -16.70 4.30 -9.05
C LEU A 83 -16.63 5.67 -9.72
N ASP A 84 -17.76 6.25 -10.12
CA ASP A 84 -17.87 7.70 -10.35
C ASP A 84 -17.97 8.48 -9.02
N ASN A 85 -17.86 7.77 -7.90
CA ASN A 85 -17.83 8.37 -6.59
C ASN A 85 -16.45 8.99 -6.31
N GLN A 86 -16.34 10.29 -6.53
CA GLN A 86 -15.15 11.09 -6.19
C GLN A 86 -14.63 10.83 -4.77
N LYS A 87 -15.49 10.42 -3.83
CA LYS A 87 -15.13 10.06 -2.44
C LYS A 87 -14.23 8.82 -2.38
N LEU A 88 -14.54 7.80 -3.17
CA LEU A 88 -13.73 6.58 -3.24
C LEU A 88 -12.41 6.84 -3.97
N THR A 89 -12.45 7.60 -5.07
CA THR A 89 -11.22 8.04 -5.76
C THR A 89 -10.31 8.82 -4.83
N LEU A 90 -10.85 9.73 -4.01
CA LEU A 90 -10.12 10.42 -2.95
C LEU A 90 -9.44 9.45 -1.98
N ALA A 91 -10.19 8.49 -1.43
CA ALA A 91 -9.65 7.52 -0.47
C ALA A 91 -8.52 6.66 -1.08
N VAL A 92 -8.75 6.08 -2.27
CA VAL A 92 -7.77 5.24 -2.97
C VAL A 92 -6.52 6.03 -3.32
N THR A 93 -6.68 7.26 -3.81
CA THR A 93 -5.54 8.15 -4.10
C THR A 93 -4.77 8.47 -2.82
N SER A 94 -5.45 8.77 -1.71
CA SER A 94 -4.78 9.03 -0.43
C SER A 94 -3.97 7.82 0.06
N TYR A 95 -4.50 6.59 -0.01
CA TYR A 95 -3.77 5.40 0.42
C TYR A 95 -2.50 5.16 -0.40
N ILE A 96 -2.61 5.26 -1.72
CA ILE A 96 -1.46 5.00 -2.58
C ILE A 96 -0.42 6.12 -2.48
N SER A 97 -0.84 7.36 -2.18
CA SER A 97 0.09 8.46 -1.86
C SER A 97 0.84 8.24 -0.55
N VAL A 98 0.21 7.65 0.48
CA VAL A 98 0.93 7.24 1.70
C VAL A 98 2.01 6.20 1.35
N THR A 99 1.67 5.21 0.52
CA THR A 99 2.63 4.18 0.05
C THR A 99 3.83 4.83 -0.64
N CYS A 100 3.57 5.77 -1.55
CA CYS A 100 4.60 6.52 -2.26
C CYS A 100 5.47 7.35 -1.32
N PHE A 101 4.85 8.11 -0.42
CA PHE A 101 5.56 8.97 0.52
C PHE A 101 6.45 8.18 1.47
N VAL A 102 5.92 7.10 2.08
CA VAL A 102 6.68 6.24 2.98
C VAL A 102 7.89 5.64 2.25
N TYR A 103 7.72 5.20 1.00
CA TYR A 103 8.85 4.71 0.23
C TYR A 103 9.91 5.78 -0.02
N VAL A 104 9.51 6.94 -0.56
CA VAL A 104 10.45 8.02 -0.93
C VAL A 104 11.18 8.58 0.28
N VAL A 105 10.49 8.76 1.40
CA VAL A 105 11.01 9.48 2.55
C VAL A 105 11.64 8.57 3.59
N ILE A 106 11.18 7.32 3.69
CA ILE A 106 11.59 6.40 4.76
C ILE A 106 12.36 5.21 4.19
N LEU A 107 11.74 4.41 3.32
CA LEU A 107 12.32 3.13 2.89
C LEU A 107 13.53 3.30 1.97
N PHE A 108 13.37 4.09 0.91
CA PHE A 108 14.40 4.26 -0.09
C PHE A 108 15.67 4.91 0.49
N PRO A 109 15.59 6.00 1.29
CA PRO A 109 16.75 6.52 2.02
C PRO A 109 17.31 5.50 3.03
N GLY A 110 16.44 4.73 3.69
CA GLY A 110 16.83 3.71 4.66
C GLY A 110 17.76 2.64 4.09
N PHE A 111 17.59 2.25 2.81
CA PHE A 111 18.51 1.31 2.14
C PHE A 111 19.94 1.84 2.01
N PHE A 112 20.11 3.15 1.79
CA PHE A 112 21.44 3.76 1.72
C PHE A 112 22.07 3.94 3.10
N ILE A 113 21.26 4.33 4.10
CA ILE A 113 21.71 4.50 5.49
C ILE A 113 22.16 3.17 6.08
N SER A 114 21.46 2.07 5.75
CA SER A 114 21.81 0.72 6.21
C SER A 114 22.90 0.03 5.40
N HIS A 115 23.47 0.69 4.39
CA HIS A 115 24.44 0.10 3.46
C HIS A 115 23.95 -1.23 2.85
N GLN A 116 22.63 -1.43 2.76
CA GLN A 116 22.05 -2.66 2.24
C GLN A 116 22.27 -2.70 0.72
N THR A 117 22.86 -3.80 0.24
CA THR A 117 22.99 -4.02 -1.20
C THR A 117 21.65 -4.51 -1.74
N LEU A 118 21.00 -3.66 -2.53
CA LEU A 118 19.76 -4.03 -3.22
C LEU A 118 20.05 -4.92 -4.42
N THR A 119 19.29 -6.00 -4.54
CA THR A 119 19.27 -6.87 -5.71
C THR A 119 18.70 -6.15 -6.93
N THR A 120 19.00 -6.63 -8.13
CA THR A 120 18.40 -6.09 -9.37
C THR A 120 16.87 -6.14 -9.34
N GLU A 121 16.29 -7.17 -8.72
CA GLU A 121 14.85 -7.28 -8.56
C GLU A 121 14.30 -6.16 -7.68
N GLU A 122 14.88 -5.91 -6.50
CA GLU A 122 14.45 -4.84 -5.59
C GLU A 122 14.58 -3.43 -6.22
N TRP A 123 15.62 -3.21 -7.03
CA TRP A 123 15.79 -1.98 -7.81
C TRP A 123 14.69 -1.73 -8.85
N ILE A 124 14.02 -2.79 -9.30
CA ILE A 124 12.93 -2.70 -10.27
C ILE A 124 11.59 -2.67 -9.55
N THR A 125 11.33 -3.65 -8.68
CA THR A 125 10.03 -3.85 -8.03
C THR A 125 9.74 -2.77 -7.00
N GLY A 126 10.77 -2.28 -6.29
CA GLY A 126 10.67 -1.17 -5.35
C GLY A 126 10.07 0.08 -6.00
N PRO A 127 10.76 0.73 -6.96
CA PRO A 127 10.24 1.89 -7.68
C PRO A 127 8.93 1.60 -8.43
N TYR A 128 8.75 0.40 -8.99
CA TYR A 128 7.53 0.06 -9.72
C TYR A 128 6.27 0.15 -8.82
N PHE A 129 6.28 -0.55 -7.68
CA PHE A 129 5.11 -0.60 -6.79
C PHE A 129 4.96 0.63 -5.89
N HIS A 130 6.03 1.38 -5.66
CA HIS A 130 6.01 2.51 -4.74
C HIS A 130 6.12 3.88 -5.40
N LEU A 131 6.44 3.97 -6.70
CA LEU A 131 6.47 5.25 -7.42
C LEU A 131 5.58 5.22 -8.65
N LEU A 132 5.80 4.27 -9.56
CA LEU A 132 5.11 4.25 -10.85
C LEU A 132 3.61 4.02 -10.68
N ASN A 133 3.20 2.98 -9.95
CA ASN A 133 1.79 2.69 -9.72
C ASN A 133 1.05 3.81 -8.96
N PRO A 134 1.59 4.36 -7.86
CA PRO A 134 1.04 5.57 -7.25
C PRO A 134 0.91 6.76 -8.22
N ALA A 135 1.94 7.02 -9.02
CA ALA A 135 1.92 8.12 -9.99
C ALA A 135 0.80 7.95 -11.02
N LEU A 136 0.53 6.73 -11.49
CA LEU A 136 -0.61 6.45 -12.37
C LEU A 136 -1.94 6.83 -11.70
N MET A 137 -2.19 6.39 -10.47
CA MET A 137 -3.44 6.72 -9.77
C MET A 137 -3.58 8.22 -9.50
N ILE A 138 -2.50 8.88 -9.08
CA ILE A 138 -2.50 10.32 -8.79
C ILE A 138 -2.75 11.11 -10.08
N ALA A 139 -2.06 10.79 -11.18
CA ALA A 139 -2.23 11.44 -12.47
C ALA A 139 -3.66 11.26 -13.02
N TYR A 140 -4.21 10.05 -12.90
CA TYR A 140 -5.60 9.79 -13.26
C TYR A 140 -6.57 10.67 -12.45
N SER A 141 -6.38 10.72 -11.13
CA SER A 141 -7.30 11.42 -10.24
C SER A 141 -7.27 12.94 -10.43
N LEU A 142 -6.11 13.51 -10.73
CA LEU A 142 -5.95 14.92 -11.06
C LEU A 142 -6.57 15.28 -12.43
N THR A 143 -6.56 14.36 -13.39
CA THR A 143 -7.14 14.61 -14.73
C THR A 143 -8.65 14.37 -14.78
N HIS A 144 -9.20 13.52 -13.90
CA HIS A 144 -10.61 13.12 -13.86
C HIS A 144 -11.36 13.64 -12.64
N VAL A 145 -10.97 14.80 -12.11
CA VAL A 145 -11.67 15.40 -10.97
C VAL A 145 -13.12 15.69 -11.33
N GLN A 146 -14.05 15.09 -10.57
CA GLN A 146 -15.47 15.40 -10.60
C GLN A 146 -15.86 16.32 -9.43
N ALA A 147 -16.94 17.08 -9.62
CA ALA A 147 -17.44 18.01 -8.61
C ALA A 147 -17.82 17.29 -7.30
N ILE A 148 -17.13 17.63 -6.21
CA ILE A 148 -17.48 17.18 -4.87
C ILE A 148 -18.63 18.06 -4.38
N LYS A 149 -19.87 17.57 -4.53
CA LYS A 149 -21.07 18.29 -4.07
C LYS A 149 -21.22 18.35 -2.54
N LEU A 150 -20.40 17.62 -1.80
CA LEU A 150 -20.45 17.59 -0.33
C LEU A 150 -19.65 18.74 0.28
N SER A 151 -20.15 19.30 1.39
CA SER A 151 -19.35 20.14 2.26
C SER A 151 -18.24 19.31 2.93
N ALA A 152 -17.14 19.96 3.31
CA ALA A 152 -16.05 19.30 4.04
C ALA A 152 -16.59 18.59 5.30
N LYS A 153 -17.37 19.30 6.12
CA LYS A 153 -18.01 18.74 7.32
C LYS A 153 -18.79 17.45 7.02
N SER A 154 -19.61 17.45 5.96
CA SER A 154 -20.42 16.29 5.57
C SER A 154 -19.57 15.13 5.05
N TYR A 155 -18.50 15.42 4.30
CA TYR A 155 -17.58 14.41 3.82
C TYR A 155 -16.83 13.74 4.97
N TYR A 156 -16.24 14.52 5.87
CA TYR A 156 -15.44 13.98 6.98
C TYR A 156 -16.29 13.23 8.00
N SER A 157 -17.50 13.68 8.32
CA SER A 157 -18.35 12.99 9.29
C SER A 157 -18.95 11.68 8.75
N LYS A 158 -19.20 11.58 7.44
CA LYS A 158 -19.90 10.42 6.85
C LYS A 158 -19.00 9.39 6.18
N TYR A 159 -17.92 9.83 5.53
CA TYR A 159 -17.12 8.97 4.64
C TYR A 159 -15.70 8.78 5.12
N PHE A 160 -15.03 9.84 5.57
CA PHE A 160 -13.62 9.77 5.95
C PHE A 160 -13.36 8.73 7.06
N PHE A 161 -14.17 8.72 8.13
CA PHE A 161 -14.02 7.73 9.20
C PHE A 161 -14.24 6.29 8.72
N PHE A 162 -15.10 6.07 7.72
CA PHE A 162 -15.26 4.74 7.11
C PHE A 162 -13.98 4.31 6.39
N TYR A 163 -13.28 5.25 5.74
CA TYR A 163 -11.97 4.98 5.14
C TYR A 163 -10.85 4.84 6.18
N LEU A 164 -11.06 5.15 7.47
CA LEU A 164 -10.09 4.79 8.50
C LEU A 164 -10.21 3.33 8.95
N ILE A 165 -11.31 2.65 8.66
CA ILE A 165 -11.53 1.27 9.09
C ILE A 165 -10.44 0.35 8.54
N TYR A 166 -10.11 0.45 7.25
CA TYR A 166 -9.09 -0.40 6.64
C TYR A 166 -7.69 -0.25 7.28
N PRO A 167 -7.09 0.96 7.39
CA PRO A 167 -5.80 1.09 8.05
C PRO A 167 -5.88 0.69 9.54
N LEU A 168 -7.00 0.94 10.24
CA LEU A 168 -7.18 0.48 11.62
C LEU A 168 -7.24 -1.05 11.73
N LEU A 169 -7.89 -1.76 10.80
CA LEU A 169 -7.87 -3.22 10.78
C LEU A 169 -6.48 -3.76 10.47
N TYR A 170 -5.75 -3.10 9.57
CA TYR A 170 -4.36 -3.44 9.27
C TYR A 170 -3.45 -3.27 10.50
N ILE A 171 -3.66 -2.20 11.27
CA ILE A 171 -3.01 -1.95 12.56
C ILE A 171 -3.25 -3.11 13.53
N LEU A 172 -4.52 -3.46 13.74
CA LEU A 172 -4.89 -4.54 14.65
C LEU A 172 -4.27 -5.88 14.21
N TYR A 173 -4.22 -6.12 12.90
CA TYR A 173 -3.56 -7.29 12.32
C TYR A 173 -2.05 -7.31 12.61
N LEU A 174 -1.34 -6.19 12.46
CA LEU A 174 0.10 -6.11 12.78
C LEU A 174 0.38 -6.32 14.27
N ILE A 175 -0.42 -5.71 15.15
CA ILE A 175 -0.32 -5.94 16.60
C ILE A 175 -0.53 -7.42 16.91
N PHE A 176 -1.57 -8.03 16.35
CA PHE A 176 -1.86 -9.44 16.51
C PHE A 176 -0.69 -10.33 16.05
N ARG A 177 -0.09 -10.05 14.88
CA ARG A 177 1.09 -10.79 14.40
C ARG A 177 2.25 -10.77 15.39
N ILE A 178 2.49 -9.63 16.03
CA ILE A 178 3.61 -9.48 16.96
C ILE A 178 3.34 -10.11 18.31
N VAL A 179 2.09 -10.00 18.79
CA VAL A 179 1.66 -10.77 19.95
C VAL A 179 1.85 -12.27 19.69
N LEU A 180 1.46 -12.77 18.52
CA LEU A 180 1.72 -14.17 18.15
C LEU A 180 3.22 -14.49 18.11
N TYR A 181 4.02 -13.66 17.45
CA TYR A 181 5.47 -13.86 17.35
C TYR A 181 6.15 -13.98 18.73
N ARG A 182 5.74 -13.15 19.68
CA ARG A 182 6.29 -13.14 21.05
C ARG A 182 5.86 -14.36 21.87
N ASN A 183 4.62 -14.79 21.72
CA ASN A 183 4.01 -15.79 22.60
C ASN A 183 4.05 -17.22 22.05
N VAL A 184 4.22 -17.40 20.74
CA VAL A 184 4.24 -18.72 20.12
C VAL A 184 5.70 -19.10 19.85
N ALA A 185 6.22 -20.06 20.61
CA ALA A 185 7.62 -20.50 20.53
C ALA A 185 8.07 -20.83 19.11
N ILE A 186 7.17 -21.43 18.33
CA ILE A 186 7.42 -21.86 16.95
C ILE A 186 7.68 -20.71 15.97
N LEU A 187 7.26 -19.49 16.32
CA LEU A 187 7.44 -18.31 15.49
C LEU A 187 8.74 -17.57 15.79
N LYS A 188 9.43 -17.89 16.90
CA LYS A 188 10.65 -17.18 17.33
C LYS A 188 11.83 -17.36 16.40
N ASP A 189 11.83 -18.45 15.61
CA ASP A 189 12.86 -18.72 14.62
C ASP A 189 12.60 -18.01 13.28
N VAL A 190 11.43 -17.37 13.11
CA VAL A 190 11.11 -16.60 11.91
C VAL A 190 11.84 -15.25 11.97
N PRO A 191 12.59 -14.86 10.93
CA PRO A 191 13.30 -13.59 10.93
C PRO A 191 12.35 -12.43 11.16
N PHE A 192 12.72 -11.52 12.06
CA PHE A 192 11.80 -10.48 12.52
C PHE A 192 11.35 -9.55 11.39
N TYR A 193 12.18 -9.32 10.37
CA TYR A 193 11.80 -8.53 9.19
C TYR A 193 10.67 -9.17 8.36
N ILE A 194 10.51 -10.49 8.42
CA ILE A 194 9.38 -11.20 7.78
C ILE A 194 8.08 -10.96 8.57
N VAL A 195 8.20 -10.84 9.89
CA VAL A 195 7.10 -10.54 10.81
C VAL A 195 6.71 -9.07 10.72
N TYR A 196 7.71 -8.20 10.58
CA TYR A 196 7.58 -6.77 10.53
C TYR A 196 8.53 -6.14 9.48
N PRO A 197 8.06 -5.99 8.22
CA PRO A 197 8.89 -5.56 7.08
C PRO A 197 9.46 -4.14 7.19
N TYR A 198 8.93 -3.33 8.11
CA TYR A 198 9.39 -1.96 8.34
C TYR A 198 10.52 -1.87 9.38
N PHE A 199 11.01 -3.00 9.90
CA PHE A 199 12.05 -3.03 10.92
C PHE A 199 13.44 -2.59 10.43
N VAL A 200 13.76 -2.83 9.15
CA VAL A 200 15.10 -2.61 8.56
C VAL A 200 15.57 -1.15 8.67
N VAL A 201 14.64 -0.20 8.80
CA VAL A 201 14.95 1.23 8.97
C VAL A 201 15.53 1.55 10.36
N LEU A 202 15.37 0.66 11.35
CA LEU A 202 15.60 0.98 12.77
C LEU A 202 16.98 0.63 13.31
N ASN A 203 17.67 -0.32 12.70
CA ASN A 203 19.00 -0.73 13.14
C ASN A 203 19.88 -1.01 11.91
N PRO A 204 20.36 0.04 11.24
CA PRO A 204 21.22 -0.09 10.05
C PRO A 204 22.49 -0.91 10.32
N ASP A 205 22.96 -0.93 11.58
CA ASP A 205 24.20 -1.61 11.99
C ASP A 205 23.97 -3.02 12.56
N GLN A 206 22.72 -3.46 12.75
CA GLN A 206 22.45 -4.81 13.26
C GLN A 206 22.35 -5.81 12.10
N ASP A 207 23.17 -6.85 12.19
CA ASP A 207 23.03 -8.07 11.39
C ASP A 207 21.57 -8.55 11.51
N ILE A 208 20.79 -8.40 10.44
CA ILE A 208 19.34 -8.65 10.39
C ILE A 208 19.01 -10.08 10.86
N ALA A 209 19.95 -11.01 10.70
CA ALA A 209 19.85 -12.39 11.14
C ALA A 209 20.03 -12.59 12.67
N LYS A 210 20.56 -11.60 13.39
CA LYS A 210 20.89 -11.68 14.83
C LYS A 210 20.11 -10.69 15.71
N VAL A 211 19.11 -10.02 15.15
CA VAL A 211 18.26 -9.10 15.91
C VAL A 211 17.40 -9.89 16.89
N THR A 212 17.88 -10.05 18.11
CA THR A 212 17.03 -10.36 19.25
C THR A 212 16.26 -9.10 19.64
N VAL A 213 14.95 -9.18 19.50
CA VAL A 213 13.98 -8.14 19.79
C VAL A 213 14.19 -7.51 21.18
N PRO A 214 14.35 -6.17 21.31
CA PRO A 214 14.23 -5.50 22.60
C PRO A 214 12.79 -5.63 23.09
N GLU A 215 12.57 -6.32 24.21
CA GLU A 215 11.25 -6.76 24.68
C GLU A 215 10.20 -5.63 24.84
N THR A 216 10.61 -4.37 24.97
CA THR A 216 9.74 -3.24 25.32
C THR A 216 9.51 -2.18 24.23
N ASN A 217 10.30 -2.12 23.15
CA ASN A 217 10.26 -0.97 22.22
C ASN A 217 9.43 -1.17 20.95
N ASP A 218 9.06 -2.40 20.55
CA ASP A 218 8.38 -2.60 19.25
C ASP A 218 6.95 -2.07 19.23
N LEU A 219 6.17 -2.30 20.30
CA LEU A 219 4.77 -1.86 20.34
C LEU A 219 4.67 -0.33 20.26
N ILE A 220 5.62 0.37 20.88
CA ILE A 220 5.76 1.82 20.77
C ILE A 220 6.12 2.20 19.34
N PHE A 221 7.09 1.52 18.72
CA PHE A 221 7.48 1.78 17.33
C PHE A 221 6.32 1.60 16.36
N ILE A 222 5.57 0.52 16.50
CA ILE A 222 4.40 0.22 15.68
C ILE A 222 3.34 1.28 15.92
N GLY A 223 3.06 1.62 17.18
CA GLY A 223 2.19 2.74 17.52
C GLY A 223 2.59 4.03 16.80
N VAL A 224 3.88 4.37 16.77
CA VAL A 224 4.41 5.56 16.09
C VAL A 224 4.29 5.46 14.57
N PHE A 225 4.76 4.37 13.94
CA PHE A 225 4.68 4.17 12.50
C PHE A 225 3.24 4.24 12.00
N LEU A 226 2.32 3.62 12.74
CA LEU A 226 0.91 3.60 12.43
C LEU A 226 0.25 4.96 12.63
N LEU A 227 0.59 5.68 13.70
CA LEU A 227 0.15 7.05 13.91
C LEU A 227 0.61 7.95 12.75
N VAL A 228 1.87 7.82 12.32
CA VAL A 228 2.40 8.52 11.15
C VAL A 228 1.62 8.16 9.90
N ALA A 229 1.36 6.88 9.63
CA ALA A 229 0.58 6.46 8.47
C ALA A 229 -0.85 7.04 8.47
N LEU A 230 -1.53 7.08 9.63
CA LEU A 230 -2.85 7.68 9.78
C LEU A 230 -2.82 9.20 9.57
N ILE A 231 -1.82 9.89 10.12
CA ILE A 231 -1.61 11.33 9.92
C ILE A 231 -1.36 11.62 8.43
N LEU A 232 -0.50 10.85 7.78
CA LEU A 232 -0.22 11.00 6.35
C LEU A 232 -1.48 10.75 5.51
N PHE A 233 -2.26 9.71 5.82
CA PHE A 233 -3.52 9.45 5.13
C PHE A 233 -4.49 10.62 5.29
N ALA A 234 -4.70 11.10 6.51
CA ALA A 234 -5.54 12.26 6.79
C ALA A 234 -5.05 13.51 6.04
N GLY A 235 -3.74 13.77 6.07
CA GLY A 235 -3.09 14.88 5.39
C GLY A 235 -3.28 14.83 3.88
N PHE A 236 -2.96 13.71 3.22
CA PHE A 236 -3.19 13.55 1.79
C PHE A 236 -4.68 13.65 1.42
N ASN A 237 -5.58 13.07 2.22
CA ASN A 237 -7.01 13.18 1.96
C ASN A 237 -7.50 14.62 2.02
N LEU A 238 -7.00 15.39 2.99
CA LEU A 238 -7.28 16.81 3.12
C LEU A 238 -6.75 17.62 1.95
N ILE A 239 -5.49 17.40 1.57
CA ILE A 239 -4.86 18.05 0.42
C ILE A 239 -5.67 17.76 -0.86
N TYR A 240 -6.01 16.49 -1.13
CA TYR A 240 -6.77 16.14 -2.33
C TYR A 240 -8.20 16.66 -2.31
N PHE A 241 -8.90 16.60 -1.16
CA PHE A 241 -10.27 17.10 -1.06
C PHE A 241 -10.35 18.58 -1.45
N PHE A 242 -9.50 19.42 -0.87
CA PHE A 242 -9.49 20.85 -1.16
C PHE A 242 -8.96 21.16 -2.56
N SER A 243 -7.93 20.44 -3.02
CA SER A 243 -7.42 20.55 -4.38
C SER A 243 -8.51 20.25 -5.42
N PHE A 244 -9.21 19.14 -5.25
CA PHE A 244 -10.28 18.71 -6.16
C PHE A 244 -11.44 19.70 -6.16
N LYS A 245 -11.86 20.16 -4.97
CA LYS A 245 -12.91 21.18 -4.85
C LYS A 245 -12.53 22.46 -5.61
N LYS A 246 -11.31 22.97 -5.41
CA LYS A 246 -10.80 24.16 -6.10
C LYS A 246 -10.73 23.96 -7.62
N MET A 247 -10.26 22.80 -8.08
CA MET A 247 -10.21 22.47 -9.51
C MET A 247 -11.59 22.43 -10.16
N THR A 248 -12.60 21.95 -9.44
CA THR A 248 -13.98 21.88 -9.97
C THR A 248 -14.70 23.22 -10.00
N GLN A 249 -14.30 24.18 -9.16
CA GLN A 249 -14.85 25.55 -9.18
C GLN A 249 -14.28 26.41 -10.32
N ARG A 250 -13.17 25.98 -10.94
CA ARG A 250 -12.51 26.68 -12.04
C ARG A 250 -12.93 26.19 -13.43
N LYS A 251 -13.66 25.07 -13.49
CA LYS A 251 -14.22 24.51 -14.72
C LYS A 251 -15.65 25.00 -14.90
#